data_AF-A0A3S1Y231-F1
#
_entry.id   AF-A0A3S1Y231-F1
#
_cell.length_a   1.000
_cell.length_b   1.000
_cell.length_c   1.000
_cell.angle_alpha   90.00
_cell.angle_beta   90.00
_cell.angle_gamma   90.00
#
_symmetry.space_group_name_H-M   'P 1'
#
loop_
_entity.id
_entity.type
_entity.pdbx_description
1 polymer ?
#
loop_
_entity_poly.entity_id
_entity_poly.type
_entity_poly.pdbx_seq_one_letter_code
_entity_poly.pdbx_strand_id
1 'polypeptide(L)'
;PDSTRAISELRLTIEYESASGWSRMFSSGRLSVDIVDYPGEWLLDLPLLGKSFADFSHEAFEMAVLPVREDLSQAWRALSAGIDPNADADEMTARRLAESFAAYLKACKLDERALSTLPPGRFLMPGDLEGSPALTFAPLAGIDDKRPRAGSLHAMMDRRYEAYKTHVVKPFFREHITRLDRQIVLIDAMQALNAGPGAMADLERAVTEILSCFRPGRGSFLTDLFSRRIDRILVAATKADHLHHESHDRLQAIVRRLADRAVARANFTGADVDVVAMAAVRATREGTVRQGRETLPVIIGTPIAGEKINGETFDGKTETAIFPGDLPENIDAVFDVSGADHRQDSADPAIRFVRFRPPKLERTAEGVTLSLPHIRLDRALQFLIGDHLA
;
A
#
# COMPACT_ATOMS: atom_id res chain seq x y z
N PRO A 1 13.37 11.35 4.85
CA PRO A 1 13.83 10.63 3.63
C PRO A 1 12.84 10.88 2.50
N ASP A 2 13.32 10.89 1.25
CA ASP A 2 12.43 10.91 0.10
C ASP A 2 11.70 9.56 -0.02
N SER A 3 10.49 9.56 -0.61
CA SER A 3 9.73 8.33 -0.86
C SER A 3 10.40 7.45 -1.91
N THR A 4 10.22 6.12 -1.80
CA THR A 4 10.69 5.12 -2.77
C THR A 4 10.11 5.38 -4.16
N ARG A 5 10.98 5.49 -5.17
CA ARG A 5 10.60 5.73 -6.57
C ARG A 5 11.07 4.67 -7.56
N ALA A 6 12.04 3.87 -7.14
CA ALA A 6 12.66 2.80 -7.89
C ALA A 6 13.03 1.67 -6.93
N ILE A 7 13.46 0.54 -7.48
CA ILE A 7 13.98 -0.57 -6.68
C ILE A 7 15.29 -0.12 -6.03
N SER A 8 15.47 -0.46 -4.75
CA SER A 8 16.73 -0.30 -4.05
C SER A 8 17.04 -1.54 -3.21
N GLU A 9 18.32 -1.85 -3.05
CA GLU A 9 18.78 -3.05 -2.35
C GLU A 9 19.85 -2.70 -1.32
N LEU A 10 19.81 -3.37 -0.17
CA LEU A 10 20.80 -3.28 0.90
C LEU A 10 21.10 -4.67 1.44
N ARG A 11 22.38 -4.99 1.67
CA ARG A 11 22.80 -6.21 2.37
C ARG A 11 23.27 -5.87 3.78
N LEU A 12 22.69 -6.53 4.77
CA LEU A 12 23.16 -6.53 6.15
C LEU A 12 23.79 -7.89 6.49
N THR A 13 24.89 -7.90 7.24
CA THR A 13 25.40 -9.14 7.85
C THR A 13 25.26 -9.06 9.35
N ILE A 14 24.49 -9.98 9.90
CA ILE A 14 24.19 -10.12 11.32
C ILE A 14 25.07 -11.22 11.89
N GLU A 15 25.96 -10.86 12.81
CA GLU A 15 26.74 -11.81 13.59
C GLU A 15 25.96 -12.13 14.87
N TYR A 16 25.79 -13.41 15.19
CA TYR A 16 25.01 -13.84 16.35
C TYR A 16 25.62 -15.07 17.03
N GLU A 17 25.25 -15.28 18.29
CA GLU A 17 25.56 -16.51 19.02
C GLU A 17 24.31 -17.41 18.99
N SER A 18 24.43 -18.62 18.42
CA SER A 18 23.29 -19.55 18.34
C SER A 18 22.95 -20.11 19.72
N ALA A 19 21.64 -20.21 20.02
CA ALA A 19 21.14 -20.60 21.33
C ALA A 19 21.20 -22.14 21.55
N SER A 20 21.37 -22.92 20.49
CA SER A 20 21.36 -24.38 20.58
C SER A 20 22.60 -24.93 21.31
N GLY A 21 22.39 -25.83 22.28
CA GLY A 21 23.47 -26.40 23.11
C GLY A 21 24.55 -27.15 22.33
N TRP A 22 24.26 -27.56 21.08
CA TRP A 22 25.20 -28.25 20.18
C TRP A 22 25.99 -27.30 19.28
N SER A 23 25.46 -26.10 18.99
CA SER A 23 26.12 -25.08 18.15
C SER A 23 27.11 -24.21 18.93
N ARG A 24 27.05 -24.16 20.26
CA ARG A 24 28.05 -23.46 21.11
C ARG A 24 29.49 -23.95 20.95
N MET A 25 29.70 -25.14 20.38
CA MET A 25 31.03 -25.69 20.09
C MET A 25 31.57 -25.25 18.71
N PHE A 26 30.72 -24.64 17.88
CA PHE A 26 31.06 -24.05 16.59
C PHE A 26 30.95 -22.52 16.66
N SER A 27 31.72 -21.82 15.82
CA SER A 27 31.86 -20.35 15.82
C SER A 27 30.54 -19.58 15.77
N SER A 28 30.58 -18.29 16.12
CA SER A 28 29.48 -17.35 15.92
C SER A 28 28.83 -17.51 14.53
N GLY A 29 27.50 -17.53 14.52
CA GLY A 29 26.71 -17.60 13.30
C GLY A 29 26.76 -16.28 12.55
N ARG A 30 26.71 -16.35 11.21
CA ARG A 30 26.57 -15.18 10.33
C ARG A 30 25.32 -15.36 9.48
N LEU A 31 24.41 -14.40 9.52
CA LEU A 31 23.25 -14.31 8.64
C LEU A 31 23.41 -13.09 7.73
N SER A 32 23.40 -13.29 6.42
CA SER A 32 23.31 -12.18 5.46
C SER A 32 21.86 -11.98 5.05
N VAL A 33 21.33 -10.78 5.31
CA VAL A 33 19.97 -10.37 4.98
C VAL A 33 20.03 -9.36 3.84
N ASP A 34 19.46 -9.73 2.69
CA ASP A 34 19.24 -8.82 1.57
C ASP A 34 17.85 -8.19 1.71
N ILE A 35 17.82 -6.86 1.86
CA ILE A 35 16.59 -6.05 1.95
C ILE A 35 16.40 -5.37 0.59
N VAL A 36 15.30 -5.72 -0.08
CA VAL A 36 14.89 -5.13 -1.35
C VAL A 36 13.66 -4.26 -1.09
N ASP A 37 13.78 -2.96 -1.33
CA ASP A 37 12.65 -2.02 -1.31
C ASP A 37 12.18 -1.75 -2.74
N TYR A 38 10.87 -1.89 -2.96
CA TYR A 38 10.25 -1.64 -4.25
C TYR A 38 8.85 -1.03 -4.07
N PRO A 39 8.37 -0.21 -5.02
CA PRO A 39 7.03 0.38 -4.94
C PRO A 39 5.94 -0.70 -4.92
N GLY A 40 5.09 -0.68 -3.90
CA GLY A 40 3.98 -1.64 -3.75
C GLY A 40 3.02 -1.61 -4.94
N GLU A 41 2.89 -0.47 -5.63
CA GLU A 41 2.06 -0.32 -6.81
C GLU A 41 2.48 -1.25 -7.95
N TRP A 42 3.75 -1.65 -8.01
CA TRP A 42 4.23 -2.56 -9.05
C TRP A 42 3.74 -4.00 -8.83
N LEU A 43 3.33 -4.36 -7.62
CA LEU A 43 2.67 -5.64 -7.37
C LEU A 43 1.23 -5.66 -7.88
N LEU A 44 0.57 -4.50 -7.95
CA LEU A 44 -0.82 -4.40 -8.43
C LEU A 44 -0.93 -4.73 -9.93
N ASP A 45 0.19 -4.77 -10.65
CA ASP A 45 0.24 -5.16 -12.06
C ASP A 45 0.25 -6.67 -12.28
N LEU A 46 0.57 -7.46 -11.26
CA LEU A 46 0.65 -8.91 -11.36
C LEU A 46 -0.68 -9.57 -11.77
N PRO A 47 -1.83 -9.18 -11.21
CA PRO A 47 -3.14 -9.65 -11.67
C PRO A 47 -3.38 -9.43 -13.17
N LEU A 48 -2.78 -8.39 -13.79
CA LEU A 48 -2.94 -8.13 -15.23
C LEU A 48 -2.41 -9.29 -16.09
N LEU A 49 -1.46 -10.08 -15.60
CA LEU A 49 -0.93 -11.23 -16.33
C LEU A 49 -2.01 -12.27 -16.65
N GLY A 50 -3.05 -12.35 -15.84
CA GLY A 50 -4.19 -13.27 -16.01
C GLY A 50 -5.44 -12.64 -16.62
N LYS A 51 -5.44 -11.34 -16.93
CA LYS A 51 -6.63 -10.62 -17.44
C LYS A 51 -6.49 -10.32 -18.93
N SER A 52 -7.61 -10.38 -19.66
CA SER A 52 -7.68 -9.85 -21.02
C SER A 52 -7.69 -8.32 -20.97
N PHE A 53 -7.41 -7.65 -22.10
CA PHE A 53 -7.55 -6.20 -22.19
C PHE A 53 -9.00 -5.74 -21.97
N ALA A 54 -9.98 -6.56 -22.37
CA ALA A 54 -11.40 -6.27 -22.16
C ALA A 54 -11.78 -6.39 -20.68
N ASP A 55 -11.32 -7.43 -19.98
CA ASP A 55 -11.52 -7.59 -18.53
C ASP A 55 -10.92 -6.41 -17.76
N PHE A 56 -9.66 -6.08 -18.05
CA PHE A 56 -8.98 -4.92 -17.48
C PHE A 56 -9.77 -3.64 -17.75
N SER A 57 -10.31 -3.50 -18.97
CA SER A 57 -11.06 -2.30 -19.31
C SER A 57 -12.36 -2.19 -18.55
N HIS A 58 -13.11 -3.28 -18.46
CA HIS A 58 -14.36 -3.34 -17.72
C HIS A 58 -14.17 -2.97 -16.25
N GLU A 59 -13.24 -3.63 -15.56
CA GLU A 59 -12.94 -3.38 -14.15
C GLU A 59 -12.49 -1.93 -13.90
N ALA A 60 -11.68 -1.36 -14.80
CA ALA A 60 -11.22 0.02 -14.66
C ALA A 60 -12.41 1.02 -14.69
N PHE A 61 -13.42 0.76 -15.52
CA PHE A 61 -14.64 1.58 -15.55
C PHE A 61 -15.55 1.35 -14.35
N GLU A 62 -15.71 0.10 -13.88
CA GLU A 62 -16.46 -0.21 -12.66
C GLU A 62 -15.88 0.52 -11.44
N MET A 63 -14.55 0.52 -11.32
CA MET A 63 -13.87 1.22 -10.23
C MET A 63 -13.99 2.74 -10.35
N ALA A 64 -13.96 3.27 -11.56
CA ALA A 64 -14.00 4.71 -11.79
C ALA A 64 -15.35 5.36 -11.46
N VAL A 65 -16.43 4.58 -11.39
CA VAL A 65 -17.76 5.07 -11.00
C VAL A 65 -18.05 4.93 -9.51
N LEU A 66 -17.15 4.33 -8.73
CA LEU A 66 -17.33 4.26 -7.28
C LEU A 66 -17.40 5.68 -6.68
N PRO A 67 -18.26 5.94 -5.67
CA PRO A 67 -18.44 7.27 -5.10
C PRO A 67 -17.13 7.94 -4.66
N VAL A 68 -16.18 7.14 -4.15
CA VAL A 68 -14.89 7.63 -3.66
C VAL A 68 -13.92 8.02 -4.79
N ARG A 69 -14.23 7.67 -6.05
CA ARG A 69 -13.39 7.88 -7.24
C ARG A 69 -14.09 8.72 -8.33
N GLU A 70 -15.39 8.96 -8.20
CA GLU A 70 -16.24 9.50 -9.27
C GLU A 70 -15.78 10.88 -9.75
N ASP A 71 -15.42 11.74 -8.79
CA ASP A 71 -14.91 13.10 -9.00
C ASP A 71 -13.54 13.07 -9.68
N LEU A 72 -12.63 12.23 -9.18
CA LEU A 72 -11.26 12.10 -9.68
C LEU A 72 -11.22 11.52 -11.11
N SER A 73 -12.16 10.63 -11.44
CA SER A 73 -12.21 9.92 -12.72
C SER A 73 -12.98 10.68 -13.82
N GLN A 74 -13.70 11.74 -13.45
CA GLN A 74 -14.67 12.41 -14.32
C GLN A 74 -14.08 12.81 -15.68
N ALA A 75 -12.91 13.46 -15.67
CA ALA A 75 -12.26 13.93 -16.89
C ALA A 75 -11.90 12.78 -17.84
N TRP A 76 -11.35 11.69 -17.29
CA TRP A 76 -10.99 10.50 -18.07
C TRP A 76 -12.21 9.75 -18.60
N ARG A 77 -13.26 9.59 -17.78
CA ARG A 77 -14.52 8.96 -18.21
C ARG A 77 -15.19 9.75 -19.34
N ALA A 78 -15.25 11.08 -19.21
CA ALA A 78 -15.83 11.95 -20.23
C ALA A 78 -15.06 11.88 -21.55
N LEU A 79 -13.72 11.90 -21.49
CA LEU A 79 -12.88 11.73 -22.67
C LEU A 79 -13.13 10.36 -23.33
N SER A 80 -13.14 9.29 -22.53
CA SER A 80 -13.29 7.92 -23.03
C SER A 80 -14.66 7.66 -23.66
N ALA A 81 -15.73 8.29 -23.15
CA ALA A 81 -17.07 8.17 -23.71
C ALA A 81 -17.21 8.77 -25.12
N GLY A 82 -16.33 9.71 -25.49
CA GLY A 82 -16.32 10.35 -26.81
C GLY A 82 -15.51 9.60 -27.87
N ILE A 83 -14.93 8.45 -27.55
CA ILE A 83 -14.04 7.69 -28.44
C ILE A 83 -14.75 6.44 -28.94
N ASP A 84 -14.69 6.19 -30.26
CA ASP A 84 -15.09 4.92 -30.86
C ASP A 84 -13.90 3.95 -30.87
N PRO A 85 -13.91 2.85 -30.09
CA PRO A 85 -12.85 1.85 -30.08
C PRO A 85 -12.60 1.18 -31.44
N ASN A 86 -13.61 1.16 -32.32
CA ASN A 86 -13.55 0.48 -33.62
C ASN A 86 -13.06 1.38 -34.77
N ALA A 87 -12.93 2.69 -34.53
CA ALA A 87 -12.35 3.63 -35.46
C ALA A 87 -10.87 3.31 -35.74
N ASP A 88 -10.31 3.86 -36.83
CA ASP A 88 -8.90 3.68 -37.16
C ASP A 88 -7.99 4.17 -36.03
N ALA A 89 -6.90 3.45 -35.80
CA ALA A 89 -5.94 3.76 -34.75
C ALA A 89 -5.31 5.14 -34.97
N ASP A 90 -5.44 6.01 -33.97
CA ASP A 90 -4.84 7.34 -33.95
C ASP A 90 -3.92 7.50 -32.73
N GLU A 91 -2.65 7.83 -32.99
CA GLU A 91 -1.61 7.92 -31.96
C GLU A 91 -1.88 9.06 -30.98
N MET A 92 -2.41 10.19 -31.48
CA MET A 92 -2.70 11.35 -30.65
C MET A 92 -3.85 11.07 -29.68
N THR A 93 -4.89 10.39 -30.15
CA THR A 93 -5.99 9.90 -29.32
C THR A 93 -5.50 8.92 -28.26
N ALA A 94 -4.63 7.99 -28.64
CA ALA A 94 -4.08 7.01 -27.72
C ALA A 94 -3.25 7.65 -26.58
N ARG A 95 -2.36 8.58 -26.94
CA ARG A 95 -1.58 9.35 -25.96
C ARG A 95 -2.49 10.15 -25.03
N ARG A 96 -3.47 10.87 -25.56
CA ARG A 96 -4.40 11.68 -24.76
C ARG A 96 -5.20 10.83 -23.77
N LEU A 97 -5.66 9.66 -24.18
CA LEU A 97 -6.33 8.70 -23.29
C LEU A 97 -5.40 8.20 -22.19
N ALA A 98 -4.17 7.79 -22.53
CA ALA A 98 -3.19 7.29 -21.57
C ALA A 98 -2.79 8.36 -20.55
N GLU A 99 -2.54 9.59 -20.99
CA GLU A 99 -2.22 10.73 -20.11
C GLU A 99 -3.38 11.06 -19.17
N SER A 100 -4.61 11.08 -19.68
CA SER A 100 -5.81 11.34 -18.88
C SER A 100 -6.06 10.24 -17.85
N PHE A 101 -5.87 8.97 -18.23
CA PHE A 101 -5.97 7.84 -17.31
C PHE A 101 -4.87 7.88 -16.24
N ALA A 102 -3.61 8.14 -16.62
CA ALA A 102 -2.51 8.33 -15.69
C ALA A 102 -2.78 9.47 -14.70
N ALA A 103 -3.36 10.58 -15.17
CA ALA A 103 -3.73 11.71 -14.31
C ALA A 103 -4.80 11.31 -13.29
N TYR A 104 -5.82 10.54 -13.70
CA TYR A 104 -6.83 9.99 -12.78
C TYR A 104 -6.19 9.09 -11.70
N LEU A 105 -5.31 8.16 -12.09
CA LEU A 105 -4.62 7.30 -11.13
C LEU A 105 -3.77 8.13 -10.16
N LYS A 106 -3.03 9.14 -10.67
CA LYS A 106 -2.18 10.02 -9.84
C LYS A 106 -3.02 10.83 -8.86
N ALA A 107 -4.18 11.31 -9.28
CA ALA A 107 -5.11 12.01 -8.41
C ALA A 107 -5.58 11.11 -7.27
N CYS A 108 -5.92 9.83 -7.55
CA CYS A 108 -6.28 8.87 -6.50
C CYS A 108 -5.18 8.68 -5.44
N LYS A 109 -3.91 8.68 -5.86
CA LYS A 109 -2.75 8.54 -4.97
C LYS A 109 -2.48 9.79 -4.13
N LEU A 110 -2.65 10.98 -4.71
CA LEU A 110 -2.32 12.26 -4.06
C LEU A 110 -3.45 12.80 -3.18
N ASP A 111 -4.68 12.34 -3.40
CA ASP A 111 -5.84 12.75 -2.65
C ASP A 111 -5.70 12.40 -1.15
N GLU A 112 -6.27 13.21 -0.28
CA GLU A 112 -6.26 12.98 1.18
C GLU A 112 -6.87 11.63 1.56
N ARG A 113 -7.77 11.10 0.72
CA ARG A 113 -8.39 9.78 0.85
C ARG A 113 -7.39 8.62 0.76
N ALA A 114 -6.18 8.87 0.26
CA ALA A 114 -5.09 7.91 0.07
C ALA A 114 -5.57 6.59 -0.55
N LEU A 115 -6.34 6.70 -1.63
CA LEU A 115 -6.93 5.54 -2.28
C LEU A 115 -5.83 4.61 -2.75
N SER A 116 -6.00 3.33 -2.44
CA SER A 116 -5.14 2.29 -2.95
C SER A 116 -5.23 2.29 -4.47
N THR A 117 -4.08 2.26 -5.11
CA THR A 117 -4.01 2.56 -6.53
C THR A 117 -4.57 1.40 -7.36
N LEU A 118 -5.04 1.70 -8.56
CA LEU A 118 -5.41 0.68 -9.54
C LEU A 118 -4.20 0.40 -10.43
N PRO A 119 -4.10 -0.82 -11.00
CA PRO A 119 -3.19 -1.02 -12.10
C PRO A 119 -3.54 -0.11 -13.30
N PRO A 120 -2.55 0.28 -14.13
CA PRO A 120 -1.16 -0.14 -14.06
C PRO A 120 -0.31 0.72 -13.10
N GLY A 121 0.38 0.10 -12.14
CA GLY A 121 1.21 0.77 -11.14
C GLY A 121 2.38 1.57 -11.74
N ARG A 122 2.91 1.14 -12.89
CA ARG A 122 3.97 1.91 -13.60
C ARG A 122 3.46 3.23 -14.20
N PHE A 123 2.14 3.47 -14.30
CA PHE A 123 1.64 4.79 -14.70
C PHE A 123 1.83 5.83 -13.59
N LEU A 124 1.90 5.38 -12.34
CA LEU A 124 2.14 6.20 -11.16
C LEU A 124 3.62 6.34 -10.86
N MET A 125 4.32 5.21 -10.91
CA MET A 125 5.72 5.08 -10.57
C MET A 125 6.45 4.49 -11.78
N PRO A 126 6.70 5.29 -12.84
CA PRO A 126 7.25 4.77 -14.09
C PRO A 126 8.70 4.30 -13.96
N GLY A 127 9.46 4.80 -12.98
CA GLY A 127 10.88 4.49 -12.84
C GLY A 127 11.61 4.76 -14.17
N ASP A 128 12.35 3.77 -14.65
CA ASP A 128 13.10 3.85 -15.91
C ASP A 128 12.21 3.89 -17.18
N LEU A 129 10.89 3.71 -17.04
CA LEU A 129 9.93 3.76 -18.16
C LEU A 129 9.30 5.14 -18.34
N GLU A 130 9.77 6.17 -17.65
CA GLU A 130 9.22 7.52 -17.80
C GLU A 130 9.39 8.02 -19.24
N GLY A 131 8.28 8.47 -19.84
CA GLY A 131 8.24 8.89 -21.25
C GLY A 131 8.31 7.72 -22.26
N SER A 132 8.33 6.46 -21.81
CA SER A 132 8.39 5.30 -22.68
C SER A 132 7.09 5.10 -23.47
N PRO A 133 7.17 4.72 -24.76
CA PRO A 133 6.01 4.26 -25.52
C PRO A 133 5.26 3.08 -24.88
N ALA A 134 5.92 2.33 -23.98
CA ALA A 134 5.28 1.22 -23.26
C ALA A 134 4.13 1.66 -22.33
N LEU A 135 4.06 2.95 -21.95
CA LEU A 135 3.03 3.51 -21.06
C LEU A 135 2.02 4.38 -21.83
N THR A 136 1.65 3.97 -23.04
CA THR A 136 0.77 4.74 -23.94
C THR A 136 -0.52 4.00 -24.28
N PHE A 137 -1.08 3.30 -23.30
CA PHE A 137 -2.39 2.65 -23.41
C PHE A 137 -3.35 3.13 -22.32
N ALA A 138 -4.65 2.92 -22.54
CA ALA A 138 -5.70 3.21 -21.56
C ALA A 138 -6.85 2.22 -21.74
N PRO A 139 -7.64 1.96 -20.68
CA PRO A 139 -8.90 1.22 -20.78
C PRO A 139 -9.84 1.85 -21.81
N LEU A 140 -10.60 1.03 -22.55
CA LEU A 140 -11.60 1.49 -23.52
C LEU A 140 -13.02 1.15 -23.06
N ALA A 141 -13.96 2.07 -23.26
CA ALA A 141 -15.35 1.87 -22.87
C ALA A 141 -16.09 0.98 -23.89
N GLY A 142 -16.97 0.12 -23.39
CA GLY A 142 -17.92 -0.64 -24.23
C GLY A 142 -17.30 -1.67 -25.18
N ILE A 143 -16.05 -2.07 -24.93
CA ILE A 143 -15.42 -3.17 -25.67
C ILE A 143 -15.89 -4.52 -25.11
N ASP A 144 -16.03 -5.51 -25.99
CA ASP A 144 -16.29 -6.91 -25.63
C ASP A 144 -15.04 -7.77 -25.87
N ASP A 145 -15.08 -9.04 -25.44
CA ASP A 145 -14.00 -10.01 -25.66
C ASP A 145 -13.86 -10.45 -27.13
N LYS A 146 -14.56 -9.83 -28.08
CA LYS A 146 -14.41 -10.19 -29.50
C LYS A 146 -13.09 -9.67 -30.03
N ARG A 147 -12.57 -10.40 -31.01
CA ARG A 147 -11.35 -10.02 -31.71
C ARG A 147 -11.52 -8.63 -32.36
N PRO A 148 -10.67 -7.65 -32.02
CA PRO A 148 -10.81 -6.30 -32.54
C PRO A 148 -10.52 -6.25 -34.05
N ARG A 149 -11.13 -5.28 -34.74
CA ARG A 149 -10.83 -5.00 -36.15
C ARG A 149 -9.35 -4.65 -36.29
N ALA A 150 -8.64 -5.27 -37.23
CA ALA A 150 -7.25 -4.94 -37.51
C ALA A 150 -7.10 -3.44 -37.87
N GLY A 151 -6.13 -2.78 -37.26
CA GLY A 151 -5.89 -1.34 -37.45
C GLY A 151 -6.82 -0.42 -36.64
N SER A 152 -7.74 -0.96 -35.83
CA SER A 152 -8.56 -0.14 -34.92
C SER A 152 -7.79 0.34 -33.69
N LEU A 153 -8.32 1.38 -33.04
CA LEU A 153 -7.84 1.84 -31.74
C LEU A 153 -7.84 0.71 -30.69
N HIS A 154 -8.91 -0.10 -30.65
CA HIS A 154 -8.99 -1.28 -29.78
C HIS A 154 -7.81 -2.25 -30.02
N ALA A 155 -7.56 -2.64 -31.28
CA ALA A 155 -6.44 -3.52 -31.61
C ALA A 155 -5.07 -2.92 -31.21
N MET A 156 -4.92 -1.60 -31.31
CA MET A 156 -3.70 -0.92 -30.90
C MET A 156 -3.51 -0.95 -29.37
N MET A 157 -4.56 -0.66 -28.60
CA MET A 157 -4.52 -0.63 -27.13
C MET A 157 -4.29 -2.03 -26.55
N ASP A 158 -4.99 -3.03 -27.07
CA ASP A 158 -4.83 -4.43 -26.67
C ASP A 158 -3.39 -4.91 -26.88
N ARG A 159 -2.81 -4.64 -28.06
CA ARG A 159 -1.38 -4.93 -28.34
C ARG A 159 -0.44 -4.22 -27.37
N ARG A 160 -0.68 -2.95 -27.04
CA ARG A 160 0.16 -2.20 -26.08
C ARG A 160 0.04 -2.75 -24.67
N TYR A 161 -1.16 -3.14 -24.25
CA TYR A 161 -1.41 -3.81 -22.98
C TYR A 161 -0.69 -5.16 -22.88
N GLU A 162 -0.75 -5.99 -23.92
CA GLU A 162 -0.02 -7.27 -23.95
C GLU A 162 1.50 -7.09 -24.01
N ALA A 163 1.99 -6.05 -24.70
CA ALA A 163 3.40 -5.68 -24.69
C ALA A 163 3.84 -5.24 -23.28
N TYR A 164 3.03 -4.45 -22.58
CA TYR A 164 3.28 -4.05 -21.20
C TYR A 164 3.35 -5.26 -20.26
N LYS A 165 2.39 -6.19 -20.34
CA LYS A 165 2.42 -7.46 -19.59
C LYS A 165 3.72 -8.22 -19.86
N THR A 166 4.11 -8.33 -21.12
CA THR A 166 5.24 -9.16 -21.54
C THR A 166 6.60 -8.57 -21.23
N HIS A 167 6.77 -7.26 -21.42
CA HIS A 167 8.07 -6.59 -21.34
C HIS A 167 8.28 -5.78 -20.06
N VAL A 168 7.22 -5.52 -19.28
CA VAL A 168 7.33 -4.75 -18.03
C VAL A 168 6.95 -5.60 -16.82
N VAL A 169 5.77 -6.22 -16.83
CA VAL A 169 5.25 -6.93 -15.65
C VAL A 169 5.96 -8.27 -15.45
N LYS A 170 6.07 -9.10 -16.49
CA LYS A 170 6.74 -10.42 -16.40
C LYS A 170 8.21 -10.31 -15.97
N PRO A 171 9.07 -9.44 -16.54
CA PRO A 171 10.47 -9.37 -16.14
C PRO A 171 10.64 -8.96 -14.68
N PHE A 172 9.93 -7.93 -14.23
CA PHE A 172 9.97 -7.50 -12.82
C PHE A 172 9.65 -8.64 -11.86
N PHE A 173 8.58 -9.39 -12.13
CA PHE A 173 8.20 -10.52 -11.29
C PHE A 173 9.28 -11.60 -11.25
N ARG A 174 9.83 -11.96 -12.42
CA ARG A 174 10.86 -12.99 -12.55
C ARG A 174 12.17 -12.58 -11.85
N GLU A 175 12.56 -11.33 -11.96
CA GLU A 175 13.86 -10.85 -11.47
C GLU A 175 13.87 -10.57 -9.98
N HIS A 176 12.77 -10.03 -9.43
CA HIS A 176 12.73 -9.59 -8.04
C HIS A 176 11.88 -10.50 -7.16
N ILE A 177 10.65 -10.81 -7.56
CA ILE A 177 9.68 -11.48 -6.67
C ILE A 177 10.01 -12.97 -6.49
N THR A 178 10.49 -13.66 -7.53
CA THR A 178 10.85 -15.10 -7.42
C THR A 178 12.02 -15.39 -6.48
N ARG A 179 12.77 -14.35 -6.05
CA ARG A 179 13.95 -14.46 -5.20
C ARG A 179 13.68 -14.16 -3.73
N LEU A 180 12.48 -13.69 -3.40
CA LEU A 180 12.14 -13.31 -2.04
C LEU A 180 11.87 -14.54 -1.17
N ASP A 181 12.52 -14.60 -0.01
CA ASP A 181 12.27 -15.61 1.01
C ASP A 181 11.20 -15.13 2.01
N ARG A 182 11.15 -13.82 2.30
CA ARG A 182 10.24 -13.17 3.27
C ARG A 182 9.64 -11.92 2.67
N GLN A 183 8.42 -11.57 3.08
CA GLN A 183 7.76 -10.33 2.65
C GLN A 183 7.24 -9.54 3.84
N ILE A 184 7.42 -8.22 3.80
CA ILE A 184 6.67 -7.27 4.64
C ILE A 184 5.85 -6.35 3.73
N VAL A 185 4.57 -6.16 4.05
CA VAL A 185 3.65 -5.26 3.36
C VAL A 185 3.29 -4.13 4.31
N LEU A 186 3.78 -2.93 4.02
CA LEU A 186 3.56 -1.74 4.84
C LEU A 186 2.23 -1.08 4.41
N ILE A 187 1.31 -0.89 5.35
CA ILE A 187 0.03 -0.22 5.11
C ILE A 187 -0.16 0.97 6.05
N ASP A 188 -0.83 2.02 5.57
CA ASP A 188 -1.25 3.17 6.38
C ASP A 188 -2.75 3.08 6.67
N ALA A 189 -3.11 2.24 7.64
CA ALA A 189 -4.49 1.99 7.99
C ALA A 189 -5.16 3.22 8.64
N MET A 190 -4.42 4.06 9.36
CA MET A 190 -4.97 5.27 9.98
C MET A 190 -5.40 6.28 8.94
N GLN A 191 -4.62 6.47 7.87
CA GLN A 191 -5.02 7.38 6.81
C GLN A 191 -6.26 6.87 6.06
N ALA A 192 -6.38 5.55 5.85
CA ALA A 192 -7.61 4.96 5.29
C ALA A 192 -8.82 5.14 6.23
N LEU A 193 -8.64 5.00 7.55
CA LEU A 193 -9.68 5.27 8.54
C LEU A 193 -10.14 6.73 8.53
N ASN A 194 -9.22 7.69 8.42
CA ASN A 194 -9.54 9.13 8.29
C ASN A 194 -10.39 9.43 7.06
N ALA A 195 -10.19 8.66 5.99
CA ALA A 195 -10.87 8.82 4.71
C ALA A 195 -12.23 8.11 4.67
N GLY A 196 -12.51 7.25 5.65
CA GLY A 196 -13.80 6.59 5.84
C GLY A 196 -13.94 5.21 5.16
N PRO A 197 -15.13 4.60 5.24
CA PRO A 197 -15.35 3.20 4.85
C PRO A 197 -14.99 2.88 3.40
N GLY A 198 -15.18 3.82 2.48
CA GLY A 198 -14.83 3.64 1.06
C GLY A 198 -13.33 3.44 0.85
N ALA A 199 -12.48 4.17 1.58
CA ALA A 199 -11.03 4.01 1.55
C ALA A 199 -10.58 2.72 2.25
N MET A 200 -11.26 2.33 3.34
CA MET A 200 -11.01 1.04 4.02
C MET A 200 -11.32 -0.16 3.12
N ALA A 201 -12.43 -0.13 2.39
CA ALA A 201 -12.79 -1.16 1.42
C ALA A 201 -11.77 -1.23 0.27
N ASP A 202 -11.26 -0.08 -0.17
CA ASP A 202 -10.26 0.02 -1.21
C ASP A 202 -8.88 -0.53 -0.75
N LEU A 203 -8.50 -0.27 0.50
CA LEU A 203 -7.32 -0.86 1.14
C LEU A 203 -7.45 -2.39 1.25
N GLU A 204 -8.62 -2.90 1.66
CA GLU A 204 -8.90 -4.35 1.70
C GLU A 204 -8.71 -5.00 0.32
N ARG A 205 -9.21 -4.35 -0.74
CA ARG A 205 -9.06 -4.83 -2.12
C ARG A 205 -7.58 -4.87 -2.53
N ALA A 206 -6.82 -3.82 -2.27
CA ALA A 206 -5.40 -3.77 -2.64
C ALA A 206 -4.56 -4.81 -1.89
N VAL A 207 -4.79 -5.01 -0.59
CA VAL A 207 -4.14 -6.07 0.18
C VAL A 207 -4.52 -7.45 -0.37
N THR A 208 -5.79 -7.66 -0.76
CA THR A 208 -6.23 -8.91 -1.40
C THR A 208 -5.49 -9.16 -2.71
N GLU A 209 -5.37 -8.15 -3.57
CA GLU A 209 -4.64 -8.23 -4.83
C GLU A 209 -3.17 -8.56 -4.59
N ILE A 210 -2.51 -7.86 -3.66
CA ILE A 210 -1.11 -8.10 -3.28
C ILE A 210 -0.92 -9.54 -2.77
N LEU A 211 -1.74 -10.01 -1.82
CA LEU A 211 -1.62 -11.36 -1.27
C LEU A 211 -1.89 -12.45 -2.32
N SER A 212 -2.79 -12.19 -3.27
CA SER A 212 -3.06 -13.13 -4.38
C SER A 212 -1.83 -13.36 -5.28
N CYS A 213 -0.92 -12.38 -5.36
CA CYS A 213 0.31 -12.47 -6.15
C CYS A 213 1.30 -13.49 -5.61
N PHE A 214 1.23 -13.78 -4.31
CA PHE A 214 2.19 -14.67 -3.63
C PHE A 214 1.70 -16.12 -3.57
N ARG A 215 0.54 -16.43 -4.17
CA ARG A 215 -0.06 -17.77 -4.10
C ARG A 215 0.81 -18.83 -4.80
N PRO A 216 1.20 -19.91 -4.10
CA PRO A 216 1.80 -21.08 -4.74
C PRO A 216 0.72 -21.92 -5.46
N GLY A 217 0.90 -22.21 -6.75
CA GLY A 217 0.36 -23.42 -7.41
C GLY A 217 -1.15 -23.71 -7.36
N ARG A 218 -1.90 -23.28 -8.38
CA ARG A 218 -2.99 -23.97 -9.15
C ARG A 218 -3.87 -22.90 -9.81
N GLY A 219 -3.65 -22.66 -11.10
CA GLY A 219 -4.50 -21.80 -11.93
C GLY A 219 -3.91 -20.45 -12.36
N SER A 220 -2.71 -20.09 -11.92
CA SER A 220 -1.97 -18.95 -12.48
C SER A 220 -0.92 -19.46 -13.46
N PHE A 221 -0.90 -18.91 -14.68
CA PHE A 221 0.08 -19.18 -15.75
C PHE A 221 1.56 -18.92 -15.35
N LEU A 222 1.82 -18.59 -14.09
CA LEU A 222 3.11 -18.23 -13.50
C LEU A 222 3.81 -19.39 -12.77
N THR A 223 3.23 -20.60 -12.80
CA THR A 223 3.65 -21.74 -11.95
C THR A 223 4.90 -22.47 -12.42
N ASP A 224 5.31 -22.33 -13.68
CA ASP A 224 6.43 -23.10 -14.24
C ASP A 224 7.82 -22.51 -13.95
N LEU A 225 7.88 -21.44 -13.14
CA LEU A 225 9.12 -20.69 -12.89
C LEU A 225 9.54 -20.59 -11.42
N PHE A 226 8.98 -21.44 -10.55
CA PHE A 226 9.10 -21.28 -9.10
C PHE A 226 9.88 -22.43 -8.44
N SER A 227 10.98 -22.11 -7.74
CA SER A 227 11.71 -23.07 -6.89
C SER A 227 11.91 -22.59 -5.44
N ARG A 228 11.81 -21.29 -5.16
CA ARG A 228 11.81 -20.72 -3.80
C ARG A 228 10.48 -20.04 -3.52
N ARG A 229 9.94 -20.27 -2.32
CA ARG A 229 8.62 -19.79 -1.90
C ARG A 229 8.79 -18.83 -0.73
N ILE A 230 8.15 -17.66 -0.84
CA ILE A 230 7.89 -16.81 0.33
C ILE A 230 7.07 -17.65 1.30
N ASP A 231 7.62 -17.92 2.47
CA ASP A 231 7.00 -18.76 3.51
C ASP A 231 6.46 -17.92 4.67
N ARG A 232 6.85 -16.65 4.79
CA ARG A 232 6.30 -15.68 5.76
C ARG A 232 5.98 -14.33 5.13
N ILE A 233 4.79 -13.83 5.41
CA ILE A 233 4.30 -12.51 5.00
C ILE A 233 3.85 -11.74 6.24
N LEU A 234 4.45 -10.58 6.50
CA LEU A 234 4.05 -9.69 7.58
C LEU A 234 3.27 -8.51 7.02
N VAL A 235 2.00 -8.35 7.40
CA VAL A 235 1.24 -7.13 7.11
C VAL A 235 1.43 -6.16 8.27
N ALA A 236 2.07 -5.03 8.01
CA ALA A 236 2.46 -4.07 9.03
C ALA A 236 1.66 -2.76 8.91
N ALA A 237 0.82 -2.49 9.91
CA ALA A 237 0.18 -1.19 10.08
C ALA A 237 1.22 -0.19 10.57
N THR A 238 1.65 0.71 9.69
CA THR A 238 2.74 1.66 9.95
C THR A 238 2.29 2.88 10.75
N LYS A 239 3.27 3.65 11.25
CA LYS A 239 3.07 4.91 11.97
C LYS A 239 2.23 4.76 13.24
N ALA A 240 2.27 3.60 13.89
CA ALA A 240 1.49 3.32 15.10
C ALA A 240 1.78 4.31 16.25
N ASP A 241 2.88 5.05 16.20
CA ASP A 241 3.19 6.15 17.13
C ASP A 241 2.21 7.33 17.00
N HIS A 242 1.46 7.44 15.90
CA HIS A 242 0.36 8.41 15.78
C HIS A 242 -0.90 7.99 16.58
N LEU A 243 -0.79 6.95 17.41
CA LEU A 243 -1.79 6.51 18.37
C LEU A 243 -1.15 6.31 19.74
N HIS A 244 -1.93 6.55 20.78
CA HIS A 244 -1.57 6.12 22.12
C HIS A 244 -1.53 4.59 22.19
N HIS A 245 -0.68 4.02 23.04
CA HIS A 245 -0.44 2.57 23.10
C HIS A 245 -1.71 1.75 23.38
N GLU A 246 -2.66 2.33 24.13
CA GLU A 246 -3.97 1.73 24.42
C GLU A 246 -4.78 1.41 23.15
N SER A 247 -4.51 2.10 22.04
CA SER A 247 -5.17 1.90 20.74
C SER A 247 -4.39 1.00 19.78
N HIS A 248 -3.14 0.60 20.10
CA HIS A 248 -2.32 -0.21 19.19
C HIS A 248 -2.90 -1.60 18.93
N ASP A 249 -3.48 -2.22 19.96
CA ASP A 249 -4.08 -3.55 19.83
C ASP A 249 -5.38 -3.50 19.02
N ARG A 250 -6.16 -2.41 19.14
CA ARG A 250 -7.34 -2.16 18.30
C ARG A 250 -6.94 -1.94 16.84
N LEU A 251 -5.91 -1.13 16.57
CA LEU A 251 -5.38 -0.95 15.21
C LEU A 251 -4.93 -2.28 14.61
N GLN A 252 -4.18 -3.07 15.38
CA GLN A 252 -3.72 -4.39 14.95
C GLN A 252 -4.90 -5.32 14.67
N ALA A 253 -5.96 -5.29 15.47
CA ALA A 253 -7.16 -6.10 15.26
C ALA A 253 -7.94 -5.70 14.00
N ILE A 254 -8.07 -4.40 13.72
CA ILE A 254 -8.66 -3.87 12.46
C ILE A 254 -7.87 -4.40 11.25
N VAL A 255 -6.54 -4.27 11.27
CA VAL A 255 -5.69 -4.72 10.17
C VAL A 255 -5.67 -6.24 10.05
N ARG A 256 -5.70 -6.96 11.18
CA ARG A 256 -5.79 -8.43 11.19
C ARG A 256 -7.05 -8.90 10.49
N ARG A 257 -8.20 -8.29 10.79
CA ARG A 257 -9.46 -8.61 10.10
C ARG A 257 -9.37 -8.38 8.59
N LEU A 258 -8.76 -7.26 8.18
CA LEU A 258 -8.56 -6.94 6.75
C LEU A 258 -7.68 -8.01 6.09
N ALA A 259 -6.56 -8.37 6.72
CA ALA A 259 -5.66 -9.41 6.24
C ALA A 259 -6.34 -10.78 6.18
N ASP A 260 -7.10 -11.18 7.21
CA ASP A 260 -7.80 -12.47 7.26
C ASP A 260 -8.82 -12.59 6.12
N ARG A 261 -9.58 -11.53 5.83
CA ARG A 261 -10.51 -11.46 4.69
C ARG A 261 -9.77 -11.55 3.36
N ALA A 262 -8.64 -10.85 3.23
CA ALA A 262 -7.81 -10.87 2.04
C ALA A 262 -7.21 -12.27 1.79
N VAL A 263 -6.70 -12.94 2.84
CA VAL A 263 -6.19 -14.32 2.80
C VAL A 263 -7.31 -15.29 2.38
N ALA A 264 -8.48 -15.17 3.00
CA ALA A 264 -9.63 -16.02 2.68
C ALA A 264 -10.08 -15.85 1.22
N ARG A 265 -10.21 -14.61 0.74
CA ARG A 265 -10.60 -14.32 -0.65
C ARG A 265 -9.56 -14.74 -1.67
N ALA A 266 -8.28 -14.56 -1.35
CA ALA A 266 -7.19 -14.97 -2.22
C ALA A 266 -7.02 -16.50 -2.29
N ASN A 267 -7.73 -17.28 -1.46
CA ASN A 267 -7.47 -18.71 -1.22
C ASN A 267 -5.98 -18.97 -0.99
N PHE A 268 -5.35 -18.11 -0.19
CA PHE A 268 -3.92 -18.10 0.01
C PHE A 268 -3.51 -19.24 0.97
N THR A 269 -2.63 -20.12 0.51
CA THR A 269 -2.15 -21.29 1.27
C THR A 269 -0.64 -21.43 1.16
N GLY A 270 0.04 -21.80 2.25
CA GLY A 270 1.44 -22.21 2.22
C GLY A 270 2.47 -21.16 2.60
N ALA A 271 2.05 -19.99 3.09
CA ALA A 271 2.90 -19.07 3.85
C ALA A 271 2.17 -18.62 5.12
N ASP A 272 2.93 -18.43 6.20
CA ASP A 272 2.42 -17.88 7.43
C ASP A 272 2.21 -16.37 7.27
N VAL A 273 1.00 -15.91 7.58
CA VAL A 273 0.66 -14.48 7.54
C VAL A 273 0.46 -13.99 8.97
N ASP A 274 1.23 -12.98 9.40
CA ASP A 274 1.00 -12.29 10.68
C ASP A 274 0.78 -10.80 10.45
N VAL A 275 0.22 -10.15 11.47
CA VAL A 275 -0.11 -8.73 11.47
C VAL A 275 0.47 -8.04 12.68
N VAL A 276 1.12 -6.90 12.45
CA VAL A 276 1.68 -6.05 13.50
C VAL A 276 1.30 -4.58 13.28
N ALA A 277 0.96 -3.87 14.35
CA ALA A 277 0.97 -2.40 14.35
C ALA A 277 2.35 -1.94 14.81
N MET A 278 3.05 -1.12 14.02
CA MET A 278 4.45 -0.75 14.28
C MET A 278 4.77 0.67 13.83
N ALA A 279 5.88 1.20 14.36
CA ALA A 279 6.48 2.45 13.92
C ALA A 279 7.99 2.23 13.72
N ALA A 280 8.47 2.35 12.48
CA ALA A 280 9.89 2.21 12.17
C ALA A 280 10.71 3.36 12.78
N VAL A 281 10.13 4.56 12.81
CA VAL A 281 10.68 5.73 13.48
C VAL A 281 9.54 6.39 14.25
N ARG A 282 9.66 6.41 15.58
CA ARG A 282 8.69 7.03 16.49
C ARG A 282 8.91 8.54 16.52
N ALA A 283 7.92 9.29 16.04
CA ALA A 283 7.92 10.76 16.00
C ALA A 283 7.21 11.39 17.21
N THR A 284 6.45 10.62 17.96
CA THR A 284 5.63 11.10 19.08
C THR A 284 6.05 10.51 20.43
N ARG A 285 5.66 11.19 21.51
CA ARG A 285 5.75 10.70 22.89
C ARG A 285 4.35 10.54 23.47
N GLU A 286 4.18 9.62 24.40
CA GLU A 286 2.90 9.46 25.09
C GLU A 286 2.79 10.43 26.26
N GLY A 287 1.57 10.86 26.56
CA GLY A 287 1.26 11.68 27.71
C GLY A 287 -0.22 11.58 28.07
N THR A 288 -0.61 12.31 29.10
CA THR A 288 -2.00 12.38 29.54
C THR A 288 -2.39 13.83 29.79
N VAL A 289 -3.56 14.24 29.32
CA VAL A 289 -4.12 15.58 29.61
C VAL A 289 -5.39 15.41 30.44
N ARG A 290 -5.52 16.23 31.48
CA ARG A 290 -6.73 16.23 32.30
C ARG A 290 -7.72 17.24 31.73
N GLN A 291 -8.88 16.76 31.27
CA GLN A 291 -9.98 17.59 30.79
C GLN A 291 -11.17 17.40 31.74
N GLY A 292 -11.37 18.37 32.63
CA GLY A 292 -12.39 18.26 33.69
C GLY A 292 -12.09 17.10 34.66
N ARG A 293 -12.97 16.09 34.66
CA ARG A 293 -12.83 14.88 35.49
C ARG A 293 -12.16 13.72 34.76
N GLU A 294 -11.98 13.84 33.45
CA GLU A 294 -11.43 12.77 32.61
C GLU A 294 -9.93 12.98 32.40
N THR A 295 -9.20 11.87 32.32
CA THR A 295 -7.80 11.84 31.91
C THR A 295 -7.76 11.24 30.52
N LEU A 296 -7.39 12.05 29.54
CA LEU A 296 -7.34 11.63 28.15
C LEU A 296 -5.93 11.18 27.78
N PRO A 297 -5.77 10.00 27.15
CA PRO A 297 -4.50 9.55 26.61
C PRO A 297 -4.15 10.38 25.37
N VAL A 298 -3.02 11.10 25.40
CA VAL A 298 -2.60 11.95 24.28
C VAL A 298 -1.26 11.50 23.73
N ILE A 299 -1.03 11.85 22.47
CA ILE A 299 0.30 11.80 21.85
C ILE A 299 0.85 13.23 21.71
N ILE A 300 2.14 13.38 21.92
CA ILE A 300 2.83 14.67 21.90
C ILE A 300 3.87 14.63 20.79
N GLY A 301 3.79 15.58 19.87
CA GLY A 301 4.75 15.73 18.77
C GLY A 301 4.52 17.03 18.02
N THR A 302 5.25 17.25 16.93
CA THR A 302 5.03 18.41 16.05
C THR A 302 4.26 17.99 14.81
N PRO A 303 2.96 18.31 14.67
CA PRO A 303 2.19 18.00 13.47
C PRO A 303 2.79 18.69 12.24
N ILE A 304 2.57 18.14 11.06
CA ILE A 304 3.03 18.75 9.80
C ILE A 304 2.17 20.00 9.50
N ALA A 305 2.77 21.00 8.85
CA ALA A 305 2.06 22.21 8.46
C ALA A 305 0.86 21.88 7.56
N GLY A 306 -0.30 22.46 7.86
CA GLY A 306 -1.54 22.28 7.08
C GLY A 306 -2.43 21.12 7.55
N GLU A 307 -1.93 20.22 8.41
CA GLU A 307 -2.77 19.22 9.09
C GLU A 307 -3.84 19.93 9.93
N LYS A 308 -5.01 19.29 10.06
CA LYS A 308 -6.16 19.85 10.76
C LYS A 308 -6.83 18.86 11.69
N ILE A 309 -7.26 19.34 12.85
CA ILE A 309 -8.08 18.62 13.82
C ILE A 309 -8.94 19.63 14.59
N ASN A 310 -10.22 19.35 14.81
CA ASN A 310 -11.16 20.19 15.57
C ASN A 310 -11.15 21.69 15.16
N GLY A 311 -11.04 21.97 13.86
CA GLY A 311 -10.97 23.34 13.33
C GLY A 311 -9.62 24.06 13.48
N GLU A 312 -8.64 23.48 14.17
CA GLU A 312 -7.28 24.00 14.25
C GLU A 312 -6.46 23.58 13.03
N THR A 313 -5.57 24.45 12.56
CA THR A 313 -4.61 24.15 11.48
C THR A 313 -3.20 24.31 12.01
N PHE A 314 -2.38 23.27 11.89
CA PHE A 314 -1.03 23.25 12.43
C PHE A 314 -0.02 23.99 11.55
N ASP A 315 0.97 24.60 12.19
CA ASP A 315 1.99 25.44 11.54
C ASP A 315 3.26 24.67 11.13
N GLY A 316 3.37 23.39 11.51
CA GLY A 316 4.54 22.58 11.25
C GLY A 316 5.73 22.84 12.18
N LYS A 317 5.55 23.55 13.30
CA LYS A 317 6.63 23.96 14.21
C LYS A 317 6.26 23.80 15.68
N THR A 318 5.01 24.04 16.05
CA THR A 318 4.55 23.92 17.44
C THR A 318 4.42 22.45 17.85
N GLU A 319 4.98 22.11 19.01
CA GLU A 319 4.73 20.81 19.65
C GLU A 319 3.36 20.85 20.33
N THR A 320 2.52 19.88 20.03
CA THR A 320 1.12 19.83 20.48
C THR A 320 0.78 18.45 21.04
N ALA A 321 0.01 18.45 22.12
CA ALA A 321 -0.64 17.26 22.66
C ALA A 321 -1.95 17.02 21.91
N ILE A 322 -2.09 15.87 21.27
CA ILE A 322 -3.22 15.53 20.41
C ILE A 322 -3.90 14.28 20.95
N PHE A 323 -5.22 14.37 21.06
CA PHE A 323 -6.09 13.22 21.23
C PHE A 323 -6.73 12.92 19.86
N PRO A 324 -6.32 11.85 19.16
CA PRO A 324 -6.85 11.55 17.83
C PRO A 324 -8.28 10.98 17.85
N GLY A 325 -8.84 10.72 19.03
CA GLY A 325 -10.07 9.96 19.23
C GLY A 325 -9.80 8.48 19.52
N ASP A 326 -10.83 7.79 20.00
CA ASP A 326 -10.78 6.36 20.27
C ASP A 326 -11.14 5.55 19.03
N LEU A 327 -10.31 4.56 18.69
CA LEU A 327 -10.71 3.54 17.72
C LEU A 327 -11.97 2.81 18.24
N PRO A 328 -12.94 2.52 17.36
CA PRO A 328 -14.21 1.94 17.78
C PRO A 328 -14.01 0.58 18.43
N GLU A 329 -14.79 0.30 19.48
CA GLU A 329 -14.77 -1.01 20.15
C GLU A 329 -15.19 -2.13 19.21
N ASN A 330 -16.21 -1.87 18.38
CA ASN A 330 -16.62 -2.79 17.33
C ASN A 330 -15.83 -2.50 16.04
N ILE A 331 -14.91 -3.40 15.70
CA ILE A 331 -14.10 -3.36 14.48
C ILE A 331 -14.98 -3.38 13.22
N ASP A 332 -16.20 -3.91 13.28
CA ASP A 332 -17.14 -3.97 12.14
C ASP A 332 -17.66 -2.61 11.71
N ALA A 333 -17.68 -1.64 12.60
CA ALA A 333 -18.15 -0.30 12.29
C ALA A 333 -17.29 0.40 11.21
N VAL A 334 -15.97 0.13 11.15
CA VAL A 334 -15.09 0.85 10.19
C VAL A 334 -15.21 0.33 8.75
N PHE A 335 -15.91 -0.79 8.54
CA PHE A 335 -16.09 -1.42 7.22
C PHE A 335 -17.53 -1.34 6.72
N ASP A 336 -18.48 -0.84 7.51
CA ASP A 336 -19.89 -0.74 7.14
C ASP A 336 -20.13 0.48 6.23
N VAL A 337 -20.42 0.20 4.95
CA VAL A 337 -20.75 1.22 3.94
C VAL A 337 -22.25 1.55 3.94
N SER A 338 -23.07 0.71 4.59
CA SER A 338 -24.54 0.75 4.58
C SER A 338 -25.17 1.49 5.77
N GLY A 339 -24.36 1.94 6.74
CA GLY A 339 -24.82 2.78 7.84
C GLY A 339 -25.39 4.11 7.32
N ALA A 340 -26.72 4.18 7.20
CA ALA A 340 -27.50 5.33 6.74
C ALA A 340 -27.43 6.60 7.63
N ASP A 341 -26.45 6.68 8.54
CA ASP A 341 -26.20 7.82 9.42
C ASP A 341 -24.82 8.47 9.21
N HIS A 342 -24.05 8.07 8.19
CA HIS A 342 -22.80 8.74 7.83
C HIS A 342 -22.98 9.97 6.93
N ARG A 343 -24.05 10.75 7.16
CA ARG A 343 -23.88 12.21 7.12
C ARG A 343 -23.11 12.59 8.40
N GLN A 344 -21.85 12.19 8.48
CA GLN A 344 -20.92 12.95 9.30
C GLN A 344 -20.97 14.36 8.72
N ASP A 345 -21.53 15.30 9.47
CA ASP A 345 -21.30 16.71 9.19
C ASP A 345 -19.80 16.82 8.94
N SER A 346 -19.44 17.19 7.71
CA SER A 346 -18.07 17.24 7.20
C SER A 346 -17.18 18.25 7.93
N ALA A 347 -17.64 18.76 9.07
CA ALA A 347 -16.97 19.72 9.92
C ALA A 347 -16.16 19.06 11.06
N ASP A 348 -16.54 17.87 11.57
CA ASP A 348 -15.77 17.24 12.66
C ASP A 348 -15.99 15.70 12.75
N PRO A 349 -15.10 14.87 12.15
CA PRO A 349 -15.17 13.43 12.33
C PRO A 349 -14.79 13.05 13.77
N ALA A 350 -15.49 12.07 14.37
CA ALA A 350 -15.24 11.59 15.74
C ALA A 350 -13.80 11.07 15.97
N ILE A 351 -13.06 10.78 14.89
CA ILE A 351 -11.69 10.29 14.91
C ILE A 351 -10.93 10.98 13.78
N ARG A 352 -9.78 11.59 14.09
CA ARG A 352 -8.88 12.21 13.10
C ARG A 352 -7.43 11.99 13.51
N PHE A 353 -6.72 11.21 12.72
CA PHE A 353 -5.28 10.99 12.86
C PHE A 353 -4.51 12.06 12.10
N VAL A 354 -3.66 12.81 12.78
CA VAL A 354 -2.79 13.81 12.13
C VAL A 354 -1.39 13.25 11.90
N ARG A 355 -0.68 13.84 10.94
CA ARG A 355 0.69 13.45 10.61
C ARG A 355 1.70 14.30 11.36
N PHE A 356 2.78 13.67 11.80
CA PHE A 356 3.85 14.33 12.56
C PHE A 356 5.14 14.49 11.75
N ARG A 357 5.90 15.52 12.10
CA ARG A 357 7.28 15.71 11.63
C ARG A 357 8.19 14.65 12.26
N PRO A 358 9.31 14.31 11.60
CA PRO A 358 10.31 13.43 12.20
C PRO A 358 10.79 13.93 13.57
N PRO A 359 11.18 13.02 14.49
CA PRO A 359 11.68 13.41 15.80
C PRO A 359 12.96 14.24 15.66
N LYS A 360 13.22 15.11 16.63
CA LYS A 360 14.52 15.77 16.73
C LYS A 360 15.57 14.71 17.07
N LEU A 361 16.61 14.61 16.24
CA LEU A 361 17.73 13.71 16.51
C LEU A 361 18.50 14.24 17.71
N GLU A 362 18.42 13.55 18.83
CA GLU A 362 19.26 13.82 19.98
C GLU A 362 20.66 13.25 19.71
N ARG A 363 21.69 14.05 20.00
CA ARG A 363 23.09 13.60 19.95
C ARG A 363 23.59 13.45 21.38
N THR A 364 24.32 12.38 21.67
CA THR A 364 25.06 12.28 22.93
C THR A 364 26.13 13.38 22.99
N ALA A 365 26.65 13.66 24.19
CA ALA A 365 27.74 14.63 24.38
C ALA A 365 29.01 14.27 23.57
N GLU A 366 29.14 13.01 23.16
CA GLU A 366 30.23 12.46 22.34
C GLU A 366 29.95 12.54 20.82
N GLY A 367 28.82 13.17 20.42
CA GLY A 367 28.45 13.38 19.02
C GLY A 367 27.82 12.18 18.32
N VAL A 368 27.59 11.07 19.03
CA VAL A 368 26.90 9.90 18.48
C VAL A 368 25.41 10.20 18.42
N THR A 369 24.80 9.89 17.28
CA THR A 369 23.35 10.09 17.10
C THR A 369 22.63 9.00 17.89
N LEU A 370 21.70 9.36 18.77
CA LEU A 370 20.89 8.38 19.51
C LEU A 370 20.15 7.46 18.52
N SER A 371 19.99 6.19 18.93
CA SER A 371 19.16 5.23 18.20
C SER A 371 17.77 5.83 18.01
N LEU A 372 17.26 5.75 16.78
CA LEU A 372 15.90 6.17 16.49
C LEU A 372 14.92 5.30 17.30
N PRO A 373 14.03 5.88 18.11
CA PRO A 373 13.03 5.10 18.83
C PRO A 373 12.08 4.44 17.84
N HIS A 374 11.63 3.22 18.13
CA HIS A 374 10.70 2.46 17.30
C HIS A 374 9.60 1.83 18.15
N ILE A 375 8.57 1.31 17.51
CA ILE A 375 7.50 0.51 18.14
C ILE A 375 7.42 -0.82 17.39
N ARG A 376 7.61 -1.94 18.11
CA ARG A 376 7.42 -3.32 17.64
C ARG A 376 8.25 -3.73 16.39
N LEU A 377 9.34 -3.01 16.08
CA LEU A 377 10.28 -3.39 15.01
C LEU A 377 11.02 -4.70 15.32
N ASP A 378 11.34 -4.90 16.59
CA ASP A 378 11.84 -6.15 17.18
C ASP A 378 10.89 -7.33 16.92
N ARG A 379 9.58 -7.15 17.13
CA ARG A 379 8.57 -8.19 16.82
C ARG A 379 8.51 -8.49 15.32
N ALA A 380 8.62 -7.48 14.47
CA ALA A 380 8.68 -7.67 13.02
C ALA A 380 9.91 -8.49 12.61
N LEU A 381 11.09 -8.16 13.15
CA LEU A 381 12.33 -8.91 12.92
C LEU A 381 12.23 -10.35 13.43
N GLN A 382 11.66 -10.56 14.63
CA GLN A 382 11.46 -11.90 15.18
C GLN A 382 10.60 -12.77 14.27
N PHE A 383 9.52 -12.22 13.71
CA PHE A 383 8.66 -12.96 12.80
C PHE A 383 9.36 -13.26 11.47
N LEU A 384 10.06 -12.28 10.90
CA LEU A 384 10.63 -12.37 9.56
C LEU A 384 11.93 -13.18 9.49
N ILE A 385 12.82 -13.05 10.48
CA ILE A 385 14.17 -13.65 10.43
C ILE A 385 14.56 -14.40 11.71
N GLY A 386 13.73 -14.39 12.76
CA GLY A 386 14.09 -14.97 14.05
C GLY A 386 14.34 -16.49 14.02
N ASP A 387 13.70 -17.22 13.12
CA ASP A 387 13.92 -18.65 12.90
C ASP A 387 15.26 -18.98 12.22
N HIS A 388 15.88 -18.01 11.54
CA HIS A 388 17.24 -18.14 10.98
C HIS A 388 18.36 -17.81 11.99
N LEU A 389 17.99 -17.32 13.17
CA LEU A 389 18.92 -16.90 14.23
C LEU A 389 18.93 -17.87 15.44
N ALA A 390 18.17 -18.97 15.37
CA ALA A 390 17.97 -19.91 16.49
C ALA A 390 19.18 -20.85 16.75
#